data_AF-A0A285AUS9-F1
#
_entry.id   AF-A0A285AUS9-F1
#
_cell.length_a   1.000
_cell.length_b   1.000
_cell.length_c   1.000
_cell.angle_alpha   90.00
_cell.angle_beta   90.00
_cell.angle_gamma   90.00
#
_symmetry.space_group_name_H-M   'P 1'
#
loop_
_entity.id
_entity.type
_entity.pdbx_description
1 polymer ?
#
loop_
_entity_poly.entity_id
_entity_poly.type
_entity_poly.pdbx_seq_one_letter_code
_entity_poly.pdbx_strand_id
1 'polypeptide(L)'
;MIGGIFINLVIIVCCFWVFFDAANNHIGMHTVKDGVNKGYRSGLSPIVWGASSLFIFPFFIYLYRRKTLLSIAKEYPVQTDKSTGFIIVFLIVSAVMIYSFKDFLFI
;
A
#
# COMPACT_ATOMS: atom_id res chain seq x y z
N MET A 1 -7.23 -3.78 26.35
CA MET A 1 -6.16 -4.50 25.63
C MET A 1 -6.68 -5.25 24.40
N ILE A 2 -7.66 -6.15 24.51
CA ILE A 2 -8.16 -6.97 23.39
C ILE A 2 -8.65 -6.13 22.19
N GLY A 3 -9.41 -5.05 22.44
CA GLY A 3 -9.90 -4.17 21.37
C GLY A 3 -8.78 -3.49 20.57
N GLY A 4 -7.69 -3.09 21.21
CA GLY A 4 -6.53 -2.49 20.53
C GLY A 4 -5.78 -3.48 19.65
N ILE A 5 -5.67 -4.75 20.09
CA ILE A 5 -5.08 -5.83 19.28
C ILE A 5 -5.95 -6.09 18.04
N PHE A 6 -7.28 -6.13 18.21
CA PHE A 6 -8.21 -6.34 17.11
C PHE A 6 -8.15 -5.23 16.06
N ILE A 7 -8.10 -3.95 16.49
CA ILE A 7 -7.95 -2.81 15.58
C ILE A 7 -6.64 -2.90 14.79
N ASN A 8 -5.53 -3.23 15.44
CA ASN A 8 -4.24 -3.41 14.75
C ASN A 8 -4.28 -4.54 13.72
N LEU A 9 -4.92 -5.69 14.05
CA LEU A 9 -5.10 -6.78 13.10
C LEU A 9 -5.90 -6.35 11.86
N VAL A 10 -6.99 -5.60 12.03
CA VAL A 10 -7.77 -5.08 10.91
C VAL A 10 -6.93 -4.16 10.03
N ILE A 11 -6.15 -3.26 10.62
CA ILE A 11 -5.26 -2.34 9.89
C ILE A 11 -4.20 -3.12 9.10
N ILE A 12 -3.61 -4.16 9.69
CA ILE A 12 -2.63 -5.02 9.01
C ILE A 12 -3.25 -5.69 7.78
N VAL A 13 -4.46 -6.26 7.94
CA VAL A 13 -5.17 -6.89 6.83
C VAL A 13 -5.47 -5.87 5.72
N CYS A 14 -5.92 -4.66 6.07
CA CYS A 14 -6.14 -3.58 5.10
C CYS A 14 -4.85 -3.21 4.35
N CYS A 15 -3.73 -3.07 5.05
CA CYS A 15 -2.42 -2.75 4.47
C CYS A 15 -1.99 -3.79 3.42
N PHE A 16 -2.02 -5.07 3.80
CA PHE A 16 -1.65 -6.15 2.86
C PHE A 16 -2.65 -6.30 1.73
N TRP A 17 -3.95 -6.16 1.99
CA TRP A 17 -4.97 -6.21 0.96
C TRP A 17 -4.75 -5.13 -0.10
N VAL A 18 -4.47 -3.89 0.30
CA VAL A 18 -4.17 -2.79 -0.63
C VAL A 18 -2.89 -3.07 -1.43
N PHE A 19 -1.84 -3.56 -0.77
CA PHE A 19 -0.61 -3.95 -1.48
C PHE A 19 -0.87 -5.01 -2.54
N PHE A 20 -1.56 -6.10 -2.19
CA PHE A 20 -1.88 -7.18 -3.12
C PHE A 20 -2.82 -6.74 -4.23
N ASP A 21 -3.83 -5.92 -3.93
CA ASP A 21 -4.73 -5.36 -4.94
C ASP A 21 -3.95 -4.50 -5.93
N ALA A 22 -3.07 -3.61 -5.46
CA ALA A 22 -2.26 -2.78 -6.33
C ALA A 22 -1.27 -3.61 -7.17
N ALA A 23 -0.58 -4.57 -6.56
CA ALA A 23 0.42 -5.40 -7.22
C ALA A 23 -0.19 -6.42 -8.21
N ASN A 24 -1.37 -6.96 -7.93
CA ASN A 24 -2.07 -7.91 -8.81
C ASN A 24 -2.72 -7.20 -10.00
N ASN A 25 -3.18 -5.96 -9.82
CA ASN A 25 -3.80 -5.19 -10.89
C ASN A 25 -2.83 -4.26 -11.62
N HIS A 26 -1.51 -4.42 -11.42
CA HIS A 26 -0.47 -3.62 -12.07
C HIS A 26 -0.59 -2.10 -11.84
N ILE A 27 -1.19 -1.70 -10.71
CA ILE A 27 -1.31 -0.31 -10.29
C ILE A 27 0.04 0.13 -9.75
N GLY A 28 0.64 1.16 -10.33
CA GLY A 28 1.94 1.63 -9.86
C GLY A 28 2.35 2.99 -10.41
N MET A 29 3.58 3.36 -10.07
CA MET A 29 4.22 4.54 -10.61
C MET A 29 4.58 4.30 -12.08
N HIS A 30 4.06 5.13 -12.98
CA HIS A 30 4.26 5.03 -14.41
C HIS A 30 4.71 6.37 -14.98
N THR A 31 5.45 6.34 -16.08
CA THR A 31 5.82 7.55 -16.82
C THR A 31 4.71 7.90 -17.79
N VAL A 32 4.18 9.11 -17.69
CA VAL A 32 3.12 9.59 -18.58
C VAL A 32 3.70 9.74 -19.98
N LYS A 33 3.12 9.04 -20.97
CA LYS A 33 3.64 9.03 -22.35
C LYS A 33 3.13 10.20 -23.18
N ASP A 34 1.97 10.76 -22.84
CA ASP A 34 1.27 11.77 -23.64
C ASP A 34 0.67 12.91 -22.79
N GLY A 35 0.51 14.09 -23.42
CA GLY A 35 -0.03 15.30 -22.77
C GLY A 35 1.03 16.23 -22.15
N VAL A 36 0.56 17.26 -21.43
CA VAL A 36 1.40 18.33 -20.85
C VAL A 36 2.43 17.80 -19.84
N ASN A 37 2.12 16.67 -19.18
CA ASN A 37 2.98 16.03 -18.19
C ASN A 37 3.82 14.88 -18.76
N LYS A 38 4.02 14.83 -20.09
CA LYS A 38 4.84 13.82 -20.74
C LYS A 38 6.24 13.76 -20.14
N GLY A 39 6.68 12.55 -19.76
CA GLY A 39 7.98 12.31 -19.13
C GLY A 39 8.00 12.40 -17.60
N TYR A 40 6.94 12.90 -16.96
CA TYR A 40 6.82 12.87 -15.49
C TYR A 40 6.36 11.50 -14.99
N ARG A 41 6.86 11.10 -13.82
CA ARG A 41 6.38 9.93 -13.09
C ARG A 41 5.10 10.29 -12.33
N SER A 42 4.03 9.56 -12.59
CA SER A 42 2.73 9.73 -11.95
C SER A 42 2.31 8.44 -11.25
N GLY A 43 1.49 8.57 -10.19
CA GLY A 43 1.03 7.46 -9.37
C GLY A 43 1.92 7.13 -8.19
N LEU A 44 1.48 6.18 -7.38
CA LEU A 44 2.19 5.67 -6.21
C LEU A 44 2.47 4.17 -6.41
N SER A 45 3.59 3.69 -5.88
CA SER A 45 3.92 2.27 -5.94
C SER A 45 2.97 1.43 -5.06
N PRO A 46 2.78 0.14 -5.36
CA PRO A 46 2.03 -0.77 -4.48
C PRO A 46 2.51 -0.76 -3.03
N ILE A 47 3.83 -0.62 -2.83
CA ILE A 47 4.44 -0.53 -1.50
C ILE A 47 3.94 0.72 -0.76
N VAL A 48 3.92 1.87 -1.43
CA VAL A 48 3.46 3.13 -0.83
C VAL A 48 1.97 3.07 -0.52
N TRP A 49 1.16 2.51 -1.41
CA TRP A 49 -0.27 2.31 -1.16
C TRP A 49 -0.53 1.36 0.01
N GLY A 50 0.18 0.24 0.08
CA GLY A 50 0.10 -0.71 1.19
C GLY A 50 0.54 -0.06 2.51
N ALA A 51 1.78 0.43 2.58
CA ALA A 51 2.34 1.01 3.79
C ALA A 51 1.56 2.22 4.31
N SER A 52 1.07 3.10 3.42
CA SER A 52 0.23 4.24 3.84
C SER A 52 -1.10 3.79 4.44
N SER A 53 -1.62 2.63 4.06
CA SER A 53 -2.85 2.05 4.62
C SER A 53 -2.70 1.53 6.06
N LEU A 54 -1.49 1.58 6.64
CA LEU A 54 -1.32 1.52 8.09
C LEU A 54 -2.05 2.68 8.80
N PHE A 55 -2.22 3.81 8.11
CA PHE A 55 -3.14 4.86 8.50
C PHE A 55 -4.50 4.61 7.86
N ILE A 56 -5.58 4.75 8.64
CA ILE A 56 -6.93 4.44 8.17
C ILE A 56 -7.41 5.36 7.03
N PHE A 57 -6.95 6.63 7.00
CA PHE A 57 -7.38 7.59 5.98
C PHE A 57 -6.86 7.26 4.58
N PRO A 58 -5.56 6.99 4.34
CA PRO A 58 -5.05 6.51 3.06
C PRO A 58 -5.76 5.28 2.50
N PHE A 59 -6.22 4.36 3.37
CA PHE A 59 -7.00 3.20 2.94
C PHE A 59 -8.32 3.61 2.26
N PHE A 60 -9.08 4.53 2.85
CA PHE A 60 -10.31 5.03 2.23
C PHE A 60 -10.04 5.81 0.93
N ILE A 61 -8.93 6.57 0.88
CA ILE A 61 -8.50 7.27 -0.33
C ILE A 61 -8.21 6.26 -1.45
N TYR A 62 -7.51 5.16 -1.13
CA TYR A 62 -7.26 4.08 -2.08
C TYR A 62 -8.55 3.49 -2.62
N LEU A 63 -9.49 3.13 -1.73
CA LEU A 63 -10.79 2.57 -2.11
C LEU A 63 -11.58 3.50 -3.03
N TYR A 64 -11.64 4.79 -2.70
CA TYR A 64 -12.32 5.79 -3.52
C TYR A 64 -11.69 5.90 -4.92
N ARG A 65 -10.35 5.90 -4.99
CA ARG A 65 -9.61 6.04 -6.25
C ARG A 65 -9.43 4.74 -7.01
N ARG A 66 -9.78 3.59 -6.44
CA ARG A 66 -9.49 2.26 -7.01
C ARG A 66 -9.95 2.11 -8.46
N LYS A 67 -11.17 2.57 -8.80
CA LYS A 67 -11.69 2.50 -10.17
C LYS A 67 -10.82 3.27 -11.17
N THR A 68 -10.39 4.48 -10.79
CA THR A 68 -9.49 5.31 -11.61
C THR A 68 -8.07 4.73 -11.68
N LEU A 69 -7.57 4.16 -10.58
CA LEU A 69 -6.26 3.49 -10.57
C LEU A 69 -6.26 2.28 -11.50
N LEU A 70 -7.35 1.51 -11.53
CA LEU A 70 -7.53 0.38 -12.44
C LEU A 70 -7.60 0.83 -13.91
N SER A 71 -8.28 1.94 -14.23
CA SER A 71 -8.32 2.44 -15.60
C SER A 71 -6.94 2.89 -16.07
N ILE A 72 -6.19 3.58 -15.20
CA ILE A 72 -4.81 4.01 -15.51
C ILE A 72 -3.90 2.79 -15.67
N ALA A 73 -4.03 1.77 -14.82
CA ALA A 73 -3.21 0.56 -14.90
C ALA A 73 -3.47 -0.27 -16.18
N LYS A 74 -4.65 -0.16 -16.79
CA LYS A 74 -4.92 -0.76 -18.11
C LYS A 74 -4.14 -0.07 -19.23
N GLU A 75 -3.95 1.23 -19.13
CA GLU A 75 -3.21 2.04 -20.11
C GLU A 75 -1.69 1.97 -19.87
N TYR A 76 -1.29 1.94 -18.60
CA TYR A 76 0.11 1.91 -18.16
C TYR A 76 0.32 0.82 -17.09
N PRO A 77 0.35 -0.47 -17.48
CA PRO A 77 0.55 -1.55 -16.52
C PRO A 77 1.98 -1.52 -15.97
N VAL A 78 2.11 -1.50 -14.64
CA VAL A 78 3.39 -1.54 -13.95
C VAL A 78 3.71 -2.97 -13.52
N GLN A 79 4.89 -3.46 -13.91
CA GLN A 79 5.42 -4.69 -13.33
C GLN A 79 5.99 -4.37 -11.94
N THR A 80 5.39 -4.98 -10.92
CA THR A 80 5.87 -4.90 -9.55
C THR A 80 6.40 -6.26 -9.16
N ASP A 81 7.63 -6.31 -8.66
CA ASP A 81 8.15 -7.50 -8.00
C ASP A 81 7.39 -7.71 -6.68
N LYS A 82 6.48 -8.69 -6.70
CA LYS A 82 5.55 -8.95 -5.59
C LYS A 82 6.29 -9.47 -4.35
N SER A 83 7.33 -10.27 -4.51
CA SER A 83 8.06 -10.84 -3.37
C SER A 83 8.85 -9.76 -2.65
N THR A 84 9.63 -8.99 -3.40
CA THR A 84 10.41 -7.85 -2.85
C THR A 84 9.48 -6.80 -2.24
N GLY A 85 8.39 -6.45 -2.93
CA GLY A 85 7.40 -5.50 -2.40
C GLY A 85 6.73 -5.99 -1.12
N PHE A 86 6.36 -7.28 -1.07
CA PHE A 86 5.76 -7.88 0.12
C PHE A 86 6.72 -7.85 1.31
N ILE A 87 7.98 -8.21 1.10
CA ILE A 87 9.02 -8.16 2.14
C ILE A 87 9.15 -6.75 2.69
N ILE A 88 9.19 -5.73 1.83
CA ILE A 88 9.31 -4.34 2.26
C ILE A 88 8.09 -3.92 3.11
N VAL A 89 6.87 -4.18 2.64
CA VAL A 89 5.65 -3.86 3.39
C VAL A 89 5.62 -4.61 4.72
N PHE A 90 6.01 -5.89 4.73
CA PHE A 90 6.08 -6.70 5.93
C PHE A 90 7.08 -6.15 6.95
N LEU A 91 8.26 -5.71 6.53
CA LEU A 91 9.25 -5.08 7.41
C LEU A 91 8.72 -3.77 8.02
N ILE A 92 8.04 -2.94 7.22
CA ILE A 92 7.42 -1.69 7.72
C ILE A 92 6.34 -2.00 8.76
N VAL A 93 5.42 -2.91 8.45
CA VAL A 93 4.36 -3.33 9.37
C VAL A 93 4.95 -3.89 10.65
N SER A 94 5.97 -4.75 10.55
CA SER A 94 6.64 -5.36 11.71
C SER A 94 7.31 -4.31 12.60
N ALA A 95 8.03 -3.35 12.02
CA ALA A 95 8.66 -2.27 12.77
C ALA A 95 7.62 -1.41 13.53
N VAL A 96 6.50 -1.08 12.88
CA VAL A 96 5.41 -0.31 13.51
C VAL A 96 4.74 -1.10 14.64
N MET A 97 4.55 -2.41 14.45
CA MET A 97 3.98 -3.28 15.48
C MET A 97 4.92 -3.42 16.68
N ILE A 98 6.22 -3.67 16.46
CA ILE A 98 7.21 -3.74 17.53
C ILE A 98 7.23 -2.43 18.33
N TYR A 99 7.21 -1.28 17.66
CA TYR A 99 7.16 0.02 18.32
C TYR A 99 5.86 0.20 19.14
N SER A 100 4.72 -0.19 18.57
CA SER A 100 3.39 -0.02 19.21
C SER A 100 3.21 -0.91 20.44
N PHE A 101 3.88 -2.07 20.47
CA PHE A 101 3.81 -3.03 21.57
C PHE A 101 5.12 -3.13 22.36
N LYS A 102 6.04 -2.17 22.22
CA LYS A 102 7.38 -2.23 22.85
C LYS A 102 7.29 -2.43 24.37
N ASP A 103 6.34 -1.74 25.00
CA ASP A 103 6.15 -1.75 26.45
C ASP A 103 5.52 -3.05 26.94
N PHE A 104 5.05 -3.93 26.03
CA PHE A 104 4.57 -5.27 26.35
C PHE A 104 5.61 -6.35 25.99
N LEU A 105 6.35 -6.15 24.89
CA LEU A 105 7.31 -7.12 24.34
C LEU A 105 8.65 -7.12 25.07
N PHE A 106 9.05 -5.99 25.66
CA PHE A 106 10.35 -5.82 26.33
C PHE A 106 10.21 -5.60 27.85
N ILE A 107 9.14 -6.13 28.45
CA ILE A 107 8.99 -6.29 29.90
C ILE A 107 9.90 -7.43 30.39
#